data_AF-H8Z9E5-F1
#
_entry.id   AF-H8Z9E5-F1
#
_cell.length_a   1.000
_cell.length_b   1.000
_cell.length_c   1.000
_cell.angle_alpha   90.00
_cell.angle_beta   90.00
_cell.angle_gamma   90.00
#
_symmetry.space_group_name_H-M   'P 1'
#
loop_
_entity.id
_entity.type
_entity.pdbx_description
1 polymer ?
#
loop_
_entity_poly.entity_id
_entity_poly.type
_entity_poly.pdbx_seq_one_letter_code
_entity_poly.pdbx_strand_id
1 'polypeptide(L)'
;MKNRSERLMELFEIMLQSEKRLDESITQKKMAVEEAHFKKIKKMCTVRINISLEKTSENSLFILIGGKVKEEAGEGEDEGTTEIKSIGSVLSKLYVELSETEGEISRPQGDRAQETEPSAKRVRMSTGESETFFEWHNRTTTSDVSEFEIKTSAKSSHGRLFISFMSYTGVFDLCSDLAGPIGMKRGTKSGILLAIWKYITAQKMRDPLRNKTILCNDVFKKVFEKDEITFSEIIQDLGKFMSPVEMITFDFAVPTQVGGKLQYSYDITAELDPISREYAYANNAKIAILNKKIEDIQVRIEKQNEKIDGLDRFIENPKRYINNWILNSSKNLHLIADDLFDVNDGFYTQKEIQESVYQLLQNYK
;
A
#
# COMPACT_ATOMS: atom_id res chain seq x y z
N MET A 1 43.07 -29.79 15.67
CA MET A 1 42.48 -28.49 15.31
C MET A 1 41.64 -28.57 14.03
N LYS A 2 42.09 -29.25 12.95
CA LYS A 2 41.29 -29.50 11.73
C LYS A 2 39.87 -30.06 11.99
N ASN A 3 39.75 -31.13 12.79
CA ASN A 3 38.43 -31.69 13.15
C ASN A 3 37.50 -30.73 13.89
N ARG A 4 38.03 -29.67 14.53
CA ARG A 4 37.21 -28.66 15.21
C ARG A 4 36.70 -27.60 14.22
N SER A 5 37.50 -27.20 13.24
CA SER A 5 37.06 -26.23 12.23
C SER A 5 36.04 -26.83 11.28
N GLU A 6 36.26 -28.08 10.84
CA GLU A 6 35.32 -28.82 9.98
C GLU A 6 33.95 -28.95 10.66
N ARG A 7 33.93 -29.38 11.94
CA ARG A 7 32.70 -29.46 12.73
C ARG A 7 32.00 -28.11 12.92
N LEU A 8 32.73 -27.01 13.02
CA LEU A 8 32.13 -25.67 13.14
C LEU A 8 31.53 -25.19 11.81
N MET A 9 32.14 -25.54 10.67
CA MET A 9 31.58 -25.26 9.35
C MET A 9 30.30 -26.06 9.10
N GLU A 10 30.29 -27.34 9.45
CA GLU A 10 29.08 -28.17 9.38
C GLU A 10 27.94 -27.59 10.23
N LEU A 11 28.22 -27.13 11.46
CA LEU A 11 27.22 -26.48 12.31
C LEU A 11 26.72 -25.15 11.72
N PHE A 12 27.60 -24.39 11.08
CA PHE A 12 27.21 -23.15 10.39
C PHE A 12 26.28 -23.45 9.20
N GLU A 13 26.57 -24.47 8.40
CA GLU A 13 25.71 -24.90 7.29
C GLU A 13 24.33 -25.36 7.79
N ILE A 14 24.28 -26.11 8.90
CA ILE A 14 23.03 -26.52 9.53
C ILE A 14 22.23 -25.29 10.01
N MET A 15 22.90 -24.31 10.62
CA MET A 15 22.24 -23.07 11.03
C MET A 15 21.68 -22.30 9.84
N LEU A 16 22.43 -22.20 8.74
CA LEU A 16 22.00 -21.55 7.50
C LEU A 16 20.75 -22.22 6.90
N GLN A 17 20.72 -23.56 6.88
CA GLN A 17 19.54 -24.31 6.43
C GLN A 17 18.34 -24.08 7.36
N SER A 18 18.56 -23.99 8.67
CA SER A 18 17.50 -23.71 9.64
C SER A 18 16.95 -22.28 9.52
N GLU A 19 17.82 -21.29 9.30
CA GLU A 19 17.46 -19.89 9.04
C GLU A 19 16.59 -19.80 7.78
N LYS A 20 17.01 -20.42 6.69
CA LYS A 20 16.24 -20.44 5.43
C LYS A 20 14.83 -20.99 5.62
N ARG A 21 14.69 -22.11 6.34
CA ARG A 21 13.37 -22.70 6.64
C ARG A 21 12.51 -21.78 7.52
N LEU A 22 13.13 -21.10 8.48
CA LEU A 22 12.45 -20.15 9.35
C LEU A 22 11.97 -18.93 8.54
N ASP A 23 12.79 -18.39 7.65
CA ASP A 23 12.44 -17.27 6.77
C ASP A 23 11.32 -17.62 5.79
N GLU A 24 11.35 -18.83 5.21
CA GLU A 24 10.28 -19.36 4.37
C GLU A 24 8.96 -19.43 5.16
N SER A 25 8.99 -19.98 6.38
CA SER A 25 7.82 -20.08 7.26
C SER A 25 7.28 -18.72 7.69
N ILE A 26 8.16 -17.78 8.06
CA ILE A 26 7.77 -16.41 8.44
C ILE A 26 7.14 -15.70 7.25
N THR A 27 7.74 -15.82 6.06
CA THR A 27 7.23 -15.19 4.84
C THR A 27 5.88 -15.79 4.45
N GLN A 28 5.74 -17.12 4.51
CA GLN A 28 4.47 -17.79 4.29
C GLN A 28 3.41 -17.35 5.28
N LYS A 29 3.76 -17.23 6.57
CA LYS A 29 2.83 -16.77 7.60
C LYS A 29 2.45 -15.31 7.40
N LYS A 30 3.40 -14.46 7.03
CA LYS A 30 3.18 -13.06 6.67
C LYS A 30 2.20 -12.95 5.49
N MET A 31 2.42 -13.70 4.41
CA MET A 31 1.50 -13.73 3.28
C MET A 31 0.11 -14.24 3.68
N ALA A 32 0.02 -15.29 4.50
CA ALA A 32 -1.27 -15.82 4.96
C ALA A 32 -2.02 -14.83 5.86
N VAL A 33 -1.30 -14.09 6.71
CA VAL A 33 -1.84 -13.01 7.53
C VAL A 33 -2.34 -11.88 6.62
N GLU A 34 -1.53 -11.41 5.67
CA GLU A 34 -1.95 -10.40 4.68
C GLU A 34 -3.18 -10.85 3.88
N GLU A 35 -3.24 -12.11 3.41
CA GLU A 35 -4.39 -12.67 2.69
C GLU A 35 -5.66 -12.71 3.56
N ALA A 36 -5.53 -13.12 4.82
CA ALA A 36 -6.63 -13.08 5.77
C ALA A 36 -7.09 -11.63 6.05
N HIS A 37 -6.19 -10.64 6.06
CA HIS A 37 -6.55 -9.24 6.19
C HIS A 37 -7.26 -8.66 4.96
N PHE A 38 -6.90 -9.10 3.75
CA PHE A 38 -7.64 -8.73 2.55
C PHE A 38 -9.06 -9.30 2.55
N LYS A 39 -9.32 -10.38 3.29
CA LYS A 39 -10.67 -10.76 3.71
C LYS A 39 -11.12 -9.83 4.83
N LYS A 40 -11.28 -8.55 4.51
CA LYS A 40 -11.76 -7.49 5.41
C LYS A 40 -13.04 -7.94 6.12
N ILE A 41 -12.91 -8.43 7.36
CA ILE A 41 -14.07 -8.63 8.22
C ILE A 41 -14.44 -7.24 8.69
N LYS A 42 -15.38 -6.62 7.97
CA LYS A 42 -15.91 -5.35 8.41
C LYS A 42 -16.67 -5.56 9.71
N LYS A 43 -16.56 -4.62 10.63
CA LYS A 43 -17.26 -4.63 11.90
C LYS A 43 -18.35 -3.56 11.89
N MET A 44 -19.47 -3.85 12.54
CA MET A 44 -20.46 -2.81 12.83
C MET A 44 -19.92 -1.92 13.94
N CYS A 45 -19.92 -0.62 13.68
CA CYS A 45 -19.43 0.41 14.59
C CYS A 45 -20.51 1.46 14.77
N THR A 46 -20.67 1.95 16.00
CA THR A 46 -21.44 3.16 16.27
C THR A 46 -20.51 4.37 16.16
N VAL A 47 -20.76 5.25 15.20
CA VAL A 47 -20.06 6.53 15.05
C VAL A 47 -20.95 7.63 15.62
N ARG A 48 -20.46 8.31 16.66
CA ARG A 48 -21.07 9.51 17.21
C ARG A 48 -20.42 10.75 16.63
N ILE A 49 -21.22 11.65 16.07
CA ILE A 49 -20.80 12.93 15.49
C ILE A 49 -21.39 14.04 16.32
N ASN A 50 -20.56 14.98 16.75
CA ASN A 50 -20.97 16.17 17.49
C ASN A 50 -20.64 17.40 16.67
N ILE A 51 -21.62 18.30 16.52
CA ILE A 51 -21.47 19.58 15.85
C ILE A 51 -21.79 20.66 16.87
N SER A 52 -20.81 21.48 17.21
CA SER A 52 -20.97 22.62 18.12
C SER A 52 -20.77 23.92 17.35
N LEU A 53 -21.73 24.83 17.45
CA LEU A 53 -21.73 26.13 16.80
C LEU A 53 -21.72 27.24 17.84
N GLU A 54 -20.92 28.26 17.60
CA GLU A 54 -20.87 29.47 18.41
C GLU A 54 -20.75 30.70 17.51
N LYS A 55 -21.71 31.64 17.62
CA LYS A 55 -21.65 32.92 16.91
C LYS A 55 -21.00 33.97 17.80
N THR A 56 -19.72 34.27 17.58
CA THR A 56 -18.96 35.19 18.45
C THR A 56 -19.25 36.65 18.12
N SER A 57 -19.53 36.99 16.86
CA SER A 57 -19.89 38.34 16.41
C SER A 57 -20.82 38.29 15.20
N GLU A 58 -21.30 39.44 14.70
CA GLU A 58 -22.21 39.47 13.53
C GLU A 58 -21.60 38.82 12.29
N ASN A 59 -20.27 38.95 12.11
CA ASN A 59 -19.50 38.39 11.00
C ASN A 59 -18.51 37.31 11.47
N SER A 60 -18.83 36.56 12.53
CA SER A 60 -17.98 35.46 12.98
C SER A 60 -18.79 34.29 13.50
N LEU A 61 -18.71 33.18 12.77
CA LEU A 61 -19.25 31.89 13.13
C LEU A 61 -18.11 30.89 13.35
N PHE A 62 -18.15 30.22 14.48
CA PHE A 62 -17.28 29.12 14.85
C PHE A 62 -18.05 27.81 14.79
N ILE A 63 -17.55 26.83 14.03
CA ILE A 63 -18.10 25.49 13.96
C ILE A 63 -17.02 24.49 14.35
N LEU A 64 -17.35 23.62 15.29
CA LEU A 64 -16.50 22.51 15.73
C LEU A 64 -17.21 21.20 15.46
N ILE A 65 -16.62 20.37 14.62
CA ILE A 65 -17.12 19.02 14.30
C ILE A 65 -16.17 18.02 14.92
N GLY A 66 -16.68 17.20 15.84
CA GLY A 66 -15.91 16.14 16.49
C GLY A 66 -16.70 14.85 16.49
N GLY A 67 -16.08 13.79 17.00
CA GLY A 67 -16.77 12.53 17.11
C GLY A 67 -15.92 11.40 17.65
N LYS A 68 -16.61 10.31 17.99
CA LYS A 68 -16.01 9.10 18.53
C LYS A 68 -16.58 7.89 17.81
N VAL A 69 -15.72 6.93 17.54
CA VAL A 69 -16.10 5.64 16.96
C VAL A 69 -16.00 4.59 18.05
N LYS A 70 -17.08 3.83 18.23
CA LYS A 70 -17.15 2.69 19.12
C LYS A 70 -17.38 1.44 18.28
N GLU A 71 -16.45 0.48 18.33
CA GLU A 71 -16.70 -0.85 17.77
C GLU A 71 -17.73 -1.58 18.63
N GLU A 72 -18.73 -2.21 18.01
CA GLU A 72 -19.66 -3.09 18.73
C GLU A 72 -18.98 -4.44 19.03
N ALA A 73 -19.16 -4.96 20.24
CA ALA A 73 -18.57 -6.24 20.65
C ALA A 73 -19.21 -7.39 19.85
N GLY A 74 -18.37 -8.29 19.32
CA GLY A 74 -18.88 -9.50 18.66
C GLY A 74 -19.54 -10.46 19.64
N GLU A 75 -20.41 -11.36 19.15
CA GLU A 75 -20.98 -12.44 19.96
C GLU A 75 -19.84 -13.29 20.59
N GLY A 76 -19.61 -13.11 21.89
CA GLY A 76 -18.58 -13.83 22.67
C GLY A 76 -17.35 -13.01 23.10
N GLU A 77 -17.28 -11.71 22.83
CA GLU A 77 -16.24 -10.80 23.34
C GLU A 77 -16.71 -10.07 24.62
N ASP A 78 -15.86 -9.97 25.65
CA ASP A 78 -16.13 -9.21 26.87
C ASP A 78 -16.29 -7.70 26.55
N GLU A 79 -17.36 -7.06 27.06
CA GLU A 79 -17.65 -5.61 26.89
C GLU A 79 -16.52 -4.68 27.39
N GLY A 80 -15.51 -5.21 28.08
CA GLY A 80 -14.46 -4.45 28.76
C GLY A 80 -13.35 -3.88 27.87
N THR A 81 -13.21 -4.31 26.61
CA THR A 81 -12.09 -3.88 25.72
C THR A 81 -12.54 -3.00 24.56
N THR A 82 -13.59 -2.19 24.74
CA THR A 82 -14.03 -1.30 23.65
C THR A 82 -13.04 -0.15 23.44
N GLU A 83 -12.20 -0.24 22.41
CA GLU A 83 -11.37 0.88 21.96
C GLU A 83 -12.24 2.01 21.40
N ILE A 84 -12.11 3.20 21.98
CA ILE A 84 -12.76 4.42 21.49
C ILE A 84 -11.73 5.20 20.68
N LYS A 85 -12.01 5.41 19.39
CA LYS A 85 -11.12 6.14 18.48
C LYS A 85 -11.76 7.42 17.96
N SER A 86 -10.91 8.33 17.48
CA SER A 86 -11.35 9.61 16.91
C SER A 86 -12.08 9.42 15.59
N ILE A 87 -13.01 10.31 15.29
CA ILE A 87 -13.74 10.29 14.01
C ILE A 87 -12.81 10.45 12.78
N GLY A 88 -11.70 11.19 12.91
CA GLY A 88 -10.73 11.35 11.82
C GLY A 88 -10.02 10.05 11.42
N SER A 89 -9.99 9.02 12.28
CA SER A 89 -9.38 7.72 11.94
C SER A 89 -10.20 6.91 10.91
N VAL A 90 -11.49 7.21 10.77
CA VAL A 90 -12.41 6.48 9.87
C VAL A 90 -12.92 7.31 8.71
N LEU A 91 -12.83 8.64 8.77
CA LEU A 91 -13.28 9.53 7.71
C LEU A 91 -12.28 9.60 6.55
N SER A 92 -12.81 9.54 5.33
CA SER A 92 -12.07 9.81 4.09
C SER A 92 -12.27 11.24 3.59
N LYS A 93 -13.50 11.76 3.74
CA LYS A 93 -13.90 13.08 3.24
C LYS A 93 -14.91 13.70 4.20
N LEU A 94 -14.80 15.01 4.38
CA LEU A 94 -15.74 15.82 5.13
C LEU A 94 -15.98 17.12 4.37
N TYR A 95 -17.24 17.47 4.17
CA TYR A 95 -17.65 18.74 3.55
C TYR A 95 -18.65 19.46 4.43
N VAL A 96 -18.55 20.79 4.50
CA VAL A 96 -19.54 21.64 5.16
C VAL A 96 -19.99 22.71 4.19
N GLU A 97 -21.29 22.80 3.97
CA GLU A 97 -21.92 23.83 3.16
C GLU A 97 -22.83 24.68 4.05
N LEU A 98 -22.76 26.00 3.90
CA LEU A 98 -23.57 26.98 4.61
C LEU A 98 -24.47 27.72 3.62
N SER A 99 -25.73 27.95 3.99
CA SER A 99 -26.73 28.61 3.15
C SER A 99 -27.61 29.57 3.95
N GLU A 100 -28.21 30.55 3.26
CA GLU A 100 -29.14 31.52 3.86
C GLU A 100 -30.61 31.03 3.86
N THR A 101 -30.94 30.07 3.00
CA THR A 101 -32.29 29.50 2.79
C THR A 101 -32.24 27.97 2.91
N GLU A 102 -33.26 27.37 3.55
CA GLU A 102 -33.42 25.92 3.54
C GLU A 102 -33.70 25.43 2.11
N GLY A 103 -32.75 24.72 1.50
CA GLY A 103 -32.97 23.96 0.26
C GLY A 103 -32.37 24.51 -1.04
N GLU A 104 -31.62 25.62 -1.03
CA GLU A 104 -30.85 26.03 -2.21
C GLU A 104 -29.53 25.24 -2.32
N ILE A 105 -29.45 24.35 -3.31
CA ILE A 105 -28.23 23.64 -3.68
C ILE A 105 -27.46 24.51 -4.66
N SER A 106 -26.51 25.31 -4.17
CA SER A 106 -25.54 26.00 -5.02
C SER A 106 -24.35 25.08 -5.27
N ARG A 107 -24.26 24.46 -6.45
CA ARG A 107 -23.02 23.77 -6.89
C ARG A 107 -21.86 24.77 -6.82
N PRO A 108 -20.76 24.48 -6.12
CA PRO A 108 -19.65 25.41 -6.05
C PRO A 108 -18.93 25.47 -7.41
N GLN A 109 -18.87 26.67 -7.97
CA GLN A 109 -17.93 27.06 -9.01
C GLN A 109 -16.96 28.03 -8.33
N GLY A 110 -15.85 27.53 -7.79
CA GLY A 110 -14.90 28.38 -7.04
C GLY A 110 -13.72 27.60 -6.47
N ASP A 111 -12.55 28.22 -6.54
CA ASP A 111 -11.22 27.64 -6.39
C ASP A 111 -10.89 26.99 -5.03
N ARG A 112 -9.90 26.10 -5.10
CA ARG A 112 -9.34 25.24 -4.05
C ARG A 112 -8.93 26.01 -2.79
N ALA A 113 -9.57 25.69 -1.65
CA ALA A 113 -9.19 26.19 -0.33
C ALA A 113 -7.75 25.81 0.04
N GLN A 114 -7.01 26.77 0.62
CA GLN A 114 -5.64 26.57 1.10
C GLN A 114 -5.65 26.06 2.55
N GLU A 115 -5.26 24.79 2.72
CA GLU A 115 -5.14 24.11 4.01
C GLU A 115 -3.93 24.65 4.80
N THR A 116 -4.11 25.02 6.06
CA THR A 116 -3.01 25.33 6.98
C THR A 116 -2.67 24.12 7.86
N GLU A 117 -1.39 23.98 8.19
CA GLU A 117 -0.79 22.78 8.80
C GLU A 117 -1.54 22.25 10.03
N PRO A 118 -1.61 20.90 10.20
CA PRO A 118 -2.28 20.28 11.33
C PRO A 118 -1.49 20.48 12.63
N SER A 119 -2.13 21.08 13.63
CA SER A 119 -1.67 20.96 15.01
C SER A 119 -2.19 19.63 15.57
N ALA A 120 -1.39 18.56 15.40
CA ALA A 120 -1.44 17.18 15.95
C ALA A 120 -2.79 16.43 16.16
N LYS A 121 -3.89 17.07 16.58
CA LYS A 121 -5.22 16.46 16.82
C LYS A 121 -6.40 17.29 16.26
N ARG A 122 -6.17 18.54 15.85
CA ARG A 122 -7.23 19.42 15.33
C ARG A 122 -6.86 19.98 13.96
N VAL A 123 -7.80 19.88 13.02
CA VAL A 123 -7.68 20.44 11.67
C VAL A 123 -8.46 21.74 11.64
N ARG A 124 -7.79 22.85 11.29
CA ARG A 124 -8.48 24.12 11.03
C ARG A 124 -8.72 24.25 9.53
N MET A 125 -9.97 24.49 9.15
CA MET A 125 -10.37 24.87 7.80
C MET A 125 -10.74 26.35 7.84
N SER A 126 -9.84 27.18 7.31
CA SER A 126 -10.06 28.61 7.19
C SER A 126 -9.71 29.02 5.77
N THR A 127 -10.66 29.62 5.10
CA THR A 127 -10.47 30.17 3.76
C THR A 127 -10.95 31.62 3.73
N GLY A 128 -10.99 32.26 2.56
CA GLY A 128 -11.14 33.72 2.40
C GLY A 128 -12.39 34.32 3.07
N GLU A 129 -12.44 35.65 3.11
CA GLU A 129 -13.59 36.38 3.66
C GLU A 129 -14.90 35.91 2.99
N SER A 130 -15.86 35.48 3.81
CA SER A 130 -17.23 35.08 3.41
C SER A 130 -17.41 33.73 2.70
N GLU A 131 -16.46 32.78 2.79
CA GLU A 131 -16.68 31.44 2.23
C GLU A 131 -17.75 30.62 2.98
N THR A 132 -18.57 29.92 2.20
CA THR A 132 -19.69 29.09 2.66
C THR A 132 -19.46 27.59 2.49
N PHE A 133 -18.38 27.18 1.81
CA PHE A 133 -18.06 25.77 1.55
C PHE A 133 -16.68 25.41 2.09
N PHE A 134 -16.60 24.35 2.89
CA PHE A 134 -15.36 23.88 3.51
C PHE A 134 -15.14 22.42 3.19
N GLU A 135 -13.92 22.08 2.79
CA GLU A 135 -13.55 20.73 2.35
C GLU A 135 -12.38 20.19 3.15
N TRP A 136 -12.46 18.90 3.52
CA TRP A 136 -11.34 18.13 4.04
C TRP A 136 -11.26 16.76 3.38
N HIS A 137 -10.05 16.42 2.96
CA HIS A 137 -9.72 15.12 2.41
C HIS A 137 -8.66 14.45 3.27
N ASN A 138 -8.88 13.18 3.61
CA ASN A 138 -7.90 12.40 4.34
C ASN A 138 -6.72 12.05 3.41
N ARG A 139 -5.55 12.67 3.64
CA ARG A 139 -4.32 12.43 2.87
C ARG A 139 -3.34 11.48 3.57
N THR A 140 -3.59 11.10 4.82
CA THR A 140 -2.69 10.25 5.62
C THR A 140 -3.46 9.11 6.25
N THR A 141 -3.02 7.87 6.02
CA THR A 141 -3.71 6.61 6.39
C THR A 141 -3.95 6.41 7.90
N THR A 142 -3.53 7.35 8.75
CA THR A 142 -3.56 7.32 10.22
C THR A 142 -3.69 8.74 10.80
N SER A 143 -4.76 9.46 10.49
CA SER A 143 -4.97 10.80 11.06
C SER A 143 -5.61 10.70 12.45
N ASP A 144 -4.85 11.01 13.51
CA ASP A 144 -5.29 11.21 14.91
C ASP A 144 -6.21 12.45 15.08
N VAL A 145 -6.85 12.89 14.01
CA VAL A 145 -7.71 14.07 13.99
C VAL A 145 -8.97 13.76 14.80
N SER A 146 -9.11 14.43 15.92
CA SER A 146 -10.29 14.34 16.79
C SER A 146 -11.37 15.33 16.41
N GLU A 147 -10.97 16.49 15.89
CA GLU A 147 -11.86 17.63 15.70
C GLU A 147 -11.49 18.43 14.45
N PHE A 148 -12.52 18.96 13.78
CA PHE A 148 -12.44 19.87 12.65
C PHE A 148 -13.00 21.22 13.09
N GLU A 149 -12.19 22.26 13.00
CA GLU A 149 -12.51 23.63 13.39
C GLU A 149 -12.68 24.49 12.15
N ILE A 150 -13.85 25.11 12.00
CA ILE A 150 -14.16 26.06 10.93
C ILE A 150 -14.39 27.43 11.56
N LYS A 151 -13.75 28.44 10.97
CA LYS A 151 -14.01 29.85 11.28
C LYS A 151 -14.39 30.55 9.99
N THR A 152 -15.59 31.13 9.96
CA THR A 152 -16.09 31.85 8.80
C THR A 152 -16.81 33.14 9.20
N SER A 153 -16.83 34.10 8.28
CA SER A 153 -17.63 35.33 8.37
C SER A 153 -18.92 35.27 7.54
N ALA A 154 -19.21 34.13 6.91
CA ALA A 154 -20.38 33.96 6.07
C ALA A 154 -21.69 34.11 6.86
N LYS A 155 -22.61 34.92 6.33
CA LYS A 155 -23.98 34.99 6.83
C LYS A 155 -24.71 33.73 6.36
N SER A 156 -25.21 32.97 7.32
CA SER A 156 -25.93 31.72 7.06
C SER A 156 -26.95 31.47 8.17
N SER A 157 -28.03 30.79 7.81
CA SER A 157 -29.08 30.35 8.71
C SER A 157 -29.10 28.83 8.83
N HIS A 158 -28.61 28.14 7.79
CA HIS A 158 -28.59 26.68 7.69
C HIS A 158 -27.21 26.17 7.29
N GLY A 159 -26.84 25.02 7.83
CA GLY A 159 -25.61 24.33 7.47
C GLY A 159 -25.86 22.85 7.24
N ARG A 160 -25.04 22.27 6.36
CA ARG A 160 -25.11 20.87 5.98
C ARG A 160 -23.72 20.26 6.04
N LEU A 161 -23.59 19.17 6.80
CA LEU A 161 -22.37 18.37 6.91
C LEU A 161 -22.51 17.12 6.03
N PHE A 162 -21.52 16.87 5.18
CA PHE A 162 -21.38 15.63 4.43
C PHE A 162 -20.16 14.86 4.90
N ILE A 163 -20.29 13.55 5.12
CA ILE A 163 -19.17 12.69 5.47
C ILE A 163 -19.11 11.44 4.60
N SER A 164 -17.89 10.96 4.38
CA SER A 164 -17.64 9.67 3.73
C SER A 164 -16.56 8.90 4.49
N PHE A 165 -16.76 7.60 4.71
CA PHE A 165 -15.81 6.75 5.41
C PHE A 165 -14.73 6.17 4.49
N MET A 166 -13.54 5.93 5.02
CA MET A 166 -12.44 5.27 4.31
C MET A 166 -12.85 3.89 3.78
N SER A 167 -13.67 3.15 4.53
CA SER A 167 -14.15 1.83 4.14
C SER A 167 -15.10 1.84 2.93
N TYR A 168 -15.65 3.00 2.57
CA TYR A 168 -16.50 3.16 1.38
C TYR A 168 -15.71 3.65 0.15
N THR A 169 -14.42 3.92 0.30
CA THR A 169 -13.57 4.30 -0.84
C THR A 169 -13.43 3.13 -1.82
N GLY A 170 -13.74 3.37 -3.10
CA GLY A 170 -13.72 2.33 -4.14
C GLY A 170 -14.85 1.30 -4.02
N VAL A 171 -15.84 1.56 -3.18
CA VAL A 171 -17.07 0.78 -3.03
C VAL A 171 -18.19 1.48 -3.81
N PHE A 172 -19.04 0.69 -4.46
CA PHE A 172 -20.14 1.17 -5.29
C PHE A 172 -21.47 0.56 -4.82
N ASP A 173 -22.53 1.35 -4.91
CA ASP A 173 -23.90 0.87 -4.81
C ASP A 173 -24.34 0.27 -6.16
N LEU A 174 -25.09 -0.82 -6.09
CA LEU A 174 -25.62 -1.50 -7.26
C LEU A 174 -27.08 -1.15 -7.50
N CYS A 175 -27.48 -1.07 -8.77
CA CYS A 175 -28.89 -0.98 -9.10
C CYS A 175 -29.66 -2.20 -8.59
N SER A 176 -30.94 -2.01 -8.26
CA SER A 176 -31.81 -3.07 -7.73
C SER A 176 -31.82 -4.33 -8.61
N ASP A 177 -31.76 -4.13 -9.93
CA ASP A 177 -31.92 -5.18 -10.93
C ASP A 177 -30.74 -6.16 -10.91
N LEU A 178 -29.54 -5.67 -10.61
CA LEU A 178 -28.35 -6.51 -10.46
C LEU A 178 -28.12 -6.93 -9.00
N ALA A 179 -28.48 -6.08 -8.03
CA ALA A 179 -28.25 -6.33 -6.61
C ALA A 179 -29.03 -7.52 -6.05
N GLY A 180 -30.31 -7.64 -6.42
CA GLY A 180 -31.18 -8.73 -5.97
C GLY A 180 -30.67 -10.12 -6.38
N PRO A 181 -30.41 -10.36 -7.68
CA PRO A 181 -29.94 -11.65 -8.19
C PRO A 181 -28.62 -12.13 -7.61
N ILE A 182 -27.63 -11.23 -7.50
CA ILE A 182 -26.31 -11.58 -6.97
C ILE A 182 -26.27 -11.60 -5.44
N GLY A 183 -27.34 -11.13 -4.77
CA GLY A 183 -27.46 -11.06 -3.32
C GLY A 183 -26.52 -10.03 -2.68
N MET A 184 -26.16 -8.96 -3.40
CA MET A 184 -25.21 -7.96 -2.93
C MET A 184 -25.66 -6.56 -3.34
N LYS A 185 -25.88 -5.67 -2.37
CA LYS A 185 -26.31 -4.28 -2.61
C LYS A 185 -25.15 -3.32 -2.88
N ARG A 186 -23.99 -3.61 -2.28
CA ARG A 186 -22.82 -2.72 -2.29
C ARG A 186 -21.54 -3.55 -2.29
N GLY A 187 -20.53 -3.13 -3.05
CA GLY A 187 -19.24 -3.83 -3.08
C GLY A 187 -18.16 -3.10 -3.87
N THR A 188 -16.92 -3.59 -3.78
CA THR A 188 -15.85 -3.15 -4.69
C THR A 188 -16.09 -3.71 -6.08
N LYS A 189 -15.55 -3.07 -7.13
CA LYS A 189 -15.70 -3.57 -8.51
C LYS A 189 -15.28 -5.04 -8.66
N SER A 190 -14.17 -5.44 -8.02
CA SER A 190 -13.70 -6.83 -8.01
C SER A 190 -14.64 -7.77 -7.24
N GLY A 191 -15.16 -7.33 -6.09
CA GLY A 191 -16.13 -8.11 -5.30
C GLY A 191 -17.44 -8.32 -6.06
N ILE A 192 -17.93 -7.29 -6.75
CA ILE A 192 -19.12 -7.36 -7.62
C ILE A 192 -18.91 -8.38 -8.75
N LEU A 193 -17.78 -8.30 -9.46
CA LEU A 193 -17.46 -9.25 -10.53
C LEU A 193 -17.39 -10.70 -10.03
N LEU A 194 -16.82 -10.91 -8.84
CA LEU A 194 -16.75 -12.23 -8.23
C LEU A 194 -18.15 -12.75 -7.86
N ALA A 195 -19.03 -11.89 -7.33
CA ALA A 195 -20.42 -12.25 -7.02
C ALA A 195 -21.20 -12.64 -8.28
N ILE A 196 -21.04 -11.86 -9.37
CA ILE A 196 -21.60 -12.18 -10.68
C ILE A 196 -21.08 -13.54 -11.19
N TRP A 197 -19.78 -13.78 -11.11
CA TRP A 197 -19.17 -15.05 -11.52
C TRP A 197 -19.71 -16.25 -10.71
N LYS A 198 -19.86 -16.08 -9.40
CA LYS A 198 -20.48 -17.10 -8.52
C LYS A 198 -21.92 -17.39 -8.93
N TYR A 199 -22.70 -16.35 -9.22
CA TYR A 199 -24.08 -16.50 -9.70
C TYR A 199 -24.15 -17.29 -11.02
N ILE A 200 -23.35 -16.90 -12.02
CA ILE A 200 -23.26 -17.60 -13.31
C ILE A 200 -22.94 -19.09 -13.12
N THR A 201 -21.99 -19.39 -12.24
CA THR A 201 -21.57 -20.76 -11.94
C THR A 201 -22.67 -21.55 -11.23
N ALA A 202 -23.32 -20.95 -10.22
CA ALA A 202 -24.40 -21.59 -9.46
C ALA A 202 -25.63 -21.91 -10.34
N GLN A 203 -25.96 -21.01 -11.27
CA GLN A 203 -27.06 -21.17 -12.22
C GLN A 203 -26.68 -21.99 -13.47
N LYS A 204 -25.43 -22.49 -13.56
CA LYS A 204 -24.90 -23.27 -14.68
C LYS A 204 -25.12 -22.59 -16.05
N MET A 205 -24.96 -21.26 -16.09
CA MET A 205 -25.24 -20.43 -17.27
C MET A 205 -24.15 -20.49 -18.34
N ARG A 206 -23.13 -21.34 -18.19
CA ARG A 206 -22.02 -21.45 -19.16
C ARG A 206 -22.41 -22.37 -20.31
N ASP A 207 -22.16 -21.92 -21.54
CA ASP A 207 -22.37 -22.74 -22.73
C ASP A 207 -21.36 -23.93 -22.75
N PRO A 208 -21.83 -25.19 -22.84
CA PRO A 208 -20.97 -26.38 -22.85
C PRO A 208 -20.15 -26.53 -24.15
N LEU A 209 -20.58 -25.91 -25.25
CA LEU A 209 -19.90 -25.93 -26.55
C LEU A 209 -18.96 -24.72 -26.70
N ARG A 210 -19.37 -23.56 -26.16
CA ARG A 210 -18.59 -22.31 -26.22
C ARG A 210 -18.13 -21.90 -24.83
N ASN A 211 -16.93 -22.33 -24.45
CA ASN A 211 -16.32 -22.07 -23.14
C ASN A 211 -16.27 -20.59 -22.68
N LYS A 212 -16.39 -19.62 -23.59
CA LYS A 212 -16.34 -18.18 -23.28
C LYS A 212 -17.73 -17.51 -23.26
N THR A 213 -18.78 -18.22 -23.66
CA THR A 213 -20.13 -17.69 -23.77
C THR A 213 -20.96 -18.05 -22.54
N ILE A 214 -21.71 -17.06 -22.06
CA ILE A 214 -22.67 -17.18 -20.97
C ILE A 214 -24.06 -17.02 -21.58
N LEU A 215 -24.92 -18.02 -21.38
CA LEU A 215 -26.32 -17.99 -21.76
C LEU A 215 -27.10 -17.29 -20.66
N CYS A 216 -27.66 -16.12 -20.96
CA CYS A 216 -28.39 -15.32 -19.99
C CYS A 216 -29.70 -16.00 -19.60
N ASN A 217 -29.97 -16.12 -18.30
CA ASN A 217 -31.29 -16.48 -17.80
C ASN A 217 -32.22 -15.25 -17.84
N ASP A 218 -33.50 -15.43 -17.55
CA ASP A 218 -34.50 -14.33 -17.62
C ASP A 218 -34.10 -13.10 -16.80
N VAL A 219 -33.37 -13.32 -15.71
CA VAL A 219 -32.86 -12.26 -14.84
C VAL A 219 -31.75 -11.47 -15.53
N PHE A 220 -30.72 -12.14 -16.04
CA PHE A 220 -29.61 -11.49 -16.75
C PHE A 220 -30.04 -10.90 -18.09
N LYS A 221 -31.05 -11.48 -18.76
CA LYS A 221 -31.65 -10.91 -19.96
C LYS A 221 -32.31 -9.56 -19.67
N LYS A 222 -32.97 -9.41 -18.51
CA LYS A 222 -33.54 -8.12 -18.09
C LYS A 222 -32.48 -7.08 -17.75
N VAL A 223 -31.37 -7.50 -17.12
CA VAL A 223 -30.31 -6.58 -16.70
C VAL A 223 -29.43 -6.15 -17.88
N PHE A 224 -28.98 -7.09 -18.71
CA PHE A 224 -28.03 -6.85 -19.79
C PHE A 224 -28.68 -6.73 -21.18
N GLU A 225 -29.99 -6.97 -21.30
CA GLU A 225 -30.75 -6.89 -22.56
C GLU A 225 -30.17 -7.76 -23.69
N LYS A 226 -29.52 -8.87 -23.33
CA LYS A 226 -28.85 -9.79 -24.25
C LYS A 226 -29.16 -11.24 -23.89
N ASP A 227 -29.38 -12.07 -24.91
CA ASP A 227 -29.58 -13.52 -24.74
C ASP A 227 -28.28 -14.27 -24.42
N GLU A 228 -27.15 -13.80 -24.96
CA GLU A 228 -25.83 -14.36 -24.76
C GLU A 228 -24.81 -13.25 -24.54
N ILE A 229 -23.92 -13.44 -23.56
CA ILE A 229 -22.88 -12.47 -23.23
C ILE A 229 -21.54 -13.15 -22.92
N THR A 230 -20.46 -12.40 -23.06
CA THR A 230 -19.14 -12.80 -22.57
C THR A 230 -18.80 -12.08 -21.26
N PHE A 231 -17.89 -12.67 -20.47
CA PHE A 231 -17.48 -12.02 -19.22
C PHE A 231 -16.76 -10.68 -19.44
N SER A 232 -16.12 -10.49 -20.60
CA SER A 232 -15.49 -9.22 -20.97
C SER A 232 -16.52 -8.11 -21.18
N GLU A 233 -17.65 -8.42 -21.83
CA GLU A 233 -18.75 -7.48 -22.00
C GLU A 233 -19.37 -7.10 -20.65
N ILE A 234 -19.54 -8.07 -19.74
CA ILE A 234 -20.00 -7.80 -18.36
C ILE A 234 -19.09 -6.77 -17.70
N ILE A 235 -17.76 -6.91 -17.78
CA ILE A 235 -16.82 -5.96 -17.17
C ILE A 235 -16.94 -4.55 -17.78
N GLN A 236 -17.16 -4.46 -19.08
CA GLN A 236 -17.32 -3.20 -19.81
C GLN A 236 -18.64 -2.51 -19.43
N ASP A 237 -19.74 -3.26 -19.41
CA ASP A 237 -21.07 -2.74 -19.11
C ASP A 237 -21.31 -2.53 -17.61
N LEU A 238 -20.47 -3.10 -16.73
CA LEU A 238 -20.65 -3.04 -15.28
C LEU A 238 -20.78 -1.60 -14.74
N GLY A 239 -20.09 -0.64 -15.37
CA GLY A 239 -20.17 0.77 -14.99
C GLY A 239 -21.59 1.36 -15.06
N LYS A 240 -22.47 0.81 -15.90
CA LYS A 240 -23.87 1.25 -16.05
C LYS A 240 -24.74 0.86 -14.85
N PHE A 241 -24.34 -0.16 -14.11
CA PHE A 241 -25.11 -0.74 -12.99
C PHE A 241 -24.54 -0.35 -11.62
N MET A 242 -23.49 0.48 -11.60
CA MET A 242 -22.79 0.91 -10.39
C MET A 242 -22.92 2.43 -10.24
N SER A 243 -23.27 2.88 -9.05
CA SER A 243 -23.20 4.29 -8.65
C SER A 243 -22.21 4.47 -7.50
N PRO A 244 -21.54 5.63 -7.39
CA PRO A 244 -20.79 5.96 -6.18
C PRO A 244 -21.68 5.86 -4.95
N VAL A 245 -21.12 5.42 -3.82
CA VAL A 245 -21.82 5.43 -2.54
C VAL A 245 -22.13 6.86 -2.13
N GLU A 246 -23.40 7.13 -1.81
CA GLU A 246 -23.84 8.45 -1.34
C GLU A 246 -23.18 8.81 0.00
N MET A 247 -22.81 10.08 0.14
CA MET A 247 -22.27 10.60 1.39
C MET A 247 -23.39 10.74 2.43
N ILE A 248 -23.04 10.56 3.70
CA ILE A 248 -24.00 10.72 4.79
C ILE A 248 -24.12 12.22 5.07
N THR A 249 -25.35 12.71 5.13
CA THR A 249 -25.66 14.13 5.28
C THR A 249 -26.33 14.41 6.62
N PHE A 250 -25.92 15.51 7.27
CA PHE A 250 -26.53 16.04 8.49
C PHE A 250 -26.85 17.51 8.31
N ASP A 251 -28.12 17.86 8.45
CA ASP A 251 -28.58 19.24 8.45
C ASP A 251 -28.53 19.81 9.88
N PHE A 252 -28.15 21.08 10.02
CA PHE A 252 -28.11 21.78 11.30
C PHE A 252 -28.42 23.27 11.14
N ALA A 253 -29.08 23.87 12.11
CA ALA A 253 -29.35 25.30 12.09
C ALA A 253 -28.14 26.09 12.60
N VAL A 254 -27.96 27.31 12.08
CA VAL A 254 -26.90 28.24 12.48
C VAL A 254 -27.48 29.26 13.47
N PRO A 255 -26.79 29.57 14.60
CA PRO A 255 -27.28 30.55 15.56
C PRO A 255 -27.42 31.94 14.91
N THR A 256 -28.61 32.55 14.99
CA THR A 256 -28.85 33.88 14.41
C THR A 256 -28.32 35.00 15.32
N GLN A 257 -28.40 34.83 16.64
CA GLN A 257 -28.03 35.84 17.63
C GLN A 257 -26.54 35.79 18.00
N VAL A 258 -25.93 36.96 18.21
CA VAL A 258 -24.55 37.06 18.70
C VAL A 258 -24.48 36.50 20.13
N GLY A 259 -23.49 35.65 20.38
CA GLY A 259 -23.35 34.85 21.61
C GLY A 259 -24.17 33.56 21.61
N GLY A 260 -24.98 33.30 20.58
CA GLY A 260 -25.76 32.08 20.46
C GLY A 260 -24.87 30.84 20.29
N LYS A 261 -25.18 29.78 21.05
CA LYS A 261 -24.53 28.47 20.97
C LYS A 261 -25.56 27.40 20.63
N LEU A 262 -25.24 26.54 19.67
CA LEU A 262 -26.04 25.37 19.31
C LEU A 262 -25.16 24.12 19.32
N GLN A 263 -25.73 22.98 19.70
CA GLN A 263 -25.02 21.72 19.71
C GLN A 263 -25.93 20.60 19.20
N TYR A 264 -25.41 19.78 18.29
CA TYR A 264 -26.07 18.62 17.70
C TYR A 264 -25.23 17.38 17.93
N SER A 265 -25.88 16.25 18.20
CA SER A 265 -25.25 14.95 18.38
C SER A 265 -26.01 13.90 17.56
N TYR A 266 -25.30 13.23 16.65
CA TYR A 266 -25.84 12.22 15.75
C TYR A 266 -25.13 10.89 15.97
N ASP A 267 -25.88 9.81 16.13
CA ASP A 267 -25.35 8.45 16.18
C ASP A 267 -25.71 7.71 14.90
N ILE A 268 -24.72 7.11 14.25
CA ILE A 268 -24.91 6.29 13.05
C ILE A 268 -24.24 4.94 13.24
N THR A 269 -24.95 3.88 12.83
CA THR A 269 -24.37 2.54 12.73
C THR A 269 -23.77 2.38 11.35
N ALA A 270 -22.47 2.13 11.28
CA ALA A 270 -21.74 2.00 10.04
C ALA A 270 -20.88 0.73 10.02
N GLU A 271 -20.86 0.05 8.88
CA GLU A 271 -20.00 -1.10 8.63
C GLU A 271 -18.61 -0.59 8.21
N LEU A 272 -17.62 -0.67 9.11
CA LEU A 272 -16.28 -0.10 8.94
C LEU A 272 -15.19 -1.18 8.95
N ASP A 273 -14.08 -0.90 8.29
CA ASP A 273 -12.87 -1.71 8.39
C ASP A 273 -12.32 -1.59 9.82
N PRO A 274 -11.83 -2.70 10.41
CA PRO A 274 -11.31 -2.69 11.77
C PRO A 274 -10.19 -1.65 11.91
N ILE A 275 -10.23 -0.90 13.00
CA ILE A 275 -9.45 0.34 13.10
C ILE A 275 -7.98 0.05 13.46
N SER A 276 -7.64 -1.17 13.89
CA SER A 276 -6.25 -1.59 14.10
C SER A 276 -5.62 -2.08 12.81
N ARG A 277 -4.72 -1.27 12.23
CA ARG A 277 -3.85 -1.63 11.09
C ARG A 277 -2.40 -1.87 11.50
N GLU A 278 -2.14 -2.23 12.75
CA GLU A 278 -0.78 -2.42 13.22
C GLU A 278 -0.29 -3.87 13.05
N TYR A 279 0.13 -4.19 11.84
CA TYR A 279 1.16 -5.20 11.64
C TYR A 279 2.42 -4.49 11.18
N ALA A 280 3.09 -3.85 12.14
CA ALA A 280 4.46 -3.42 11.93
C ALA A 280 5.30 -4.70 11.84
N TYR A 281 5.50 -5.21 10.62
CA TYR A 281 6.61 -6.11 10.36
C TYR A 281 7.87 -5.32 10.72
N ALA A 282 8.41 -5.58 11.91
CA ALA A 282 9.55 -4.84 12.42
C ALA A 282 10.69 -4.97 11.42
N ASN A 283 10.97 -3.89 10.69
CA ASN A 283 12.07 -3.85 9.74
C ASN A 283 13.35 -3.74 10.57
N ASN A 284 13.93 -4.88 10.92
CA ASN A 284 15.00 -4.94 11.89
C ASN A 284 16.34 -4.66 11.19
N ALA A 285 16.74 -3.39 11.14
CA ALA A 285 18.01 -2.95 10.54
C ALA A 285 19.24 -3.70 11.09
N LYS A 286 19.11 -4.30 12.28
CA LYS A 286 20.14 -5.14 12.91
C LYS A 286 20.47 -6.39 12.09
N ILE A 287 19.51 -6.98 11.37
CA ILE A 287 19.74 -8.18 10.54
C ILE A 287 20.70 -7.85 9.40
N ALA A 288 20.46 -6.73 8.69
CA ALA A 288 21.33 -6.28 7.60
C ALA A 288 22.78 -6.03 8.07
N ILE A 289 22.95 -5.45 9.26
CA ILE A 289 24.28 -5.22 9.86
C ILE A 289 24.98 -6.54 10.17
N LEU A 290 24.26 -7.54 10.70
CA LEU A 290 24.81 -8.86 11.00
C LEU A 290 25.20 -9.62 9.73
N ASN A 291 24.39 -9.54 8.67
CA ASN A 291 24.69 -10.18 7.38
C ASN A 291 25.99 -9.63 6.79
N LYS A 292 26.17 -8.30 6.77
CA LYS A 292 27.42 -7.69 6.33
C LYS A 292 28.64 -8.19 7.13
N LYS A 293 28.48 -8.37 8.45
CA LYS A 293 29.54 -8.90 9.30
C LYS A 293 29.86 -10.36 9.00
N ILE A 294 28.86 -11.17 8.64
CA ILE A 294 29.06 -12.57 8.22
C ILE A 294 29.85 -12.60 6.91
N GLU A 295 29.48 -11.79 5.91
CA GLU A 295 30.19 -11.65 4.64
C GLU A 295 31.66 -11.25 4.85
N ASP A 296 31.91 -10.23 5.68
CA ASP A 296 33.27 -9.78 6.01
C ASP A 296 34.12 -10.90 6.64
N ILE A 297 33.51 -11.75 7.46
CA ILE A 297 34.19 -12.89 8.09
C ILE A 297 34.47 -14.00 7.07
N GLN A 298 33.53 -14.29 6.16
CA GLN A 298 33.71 -15.28 5.10
C GLN A 298 34.90 -14.94 4.20
N VAL A 299 34.97 -13.69 3.71
CA VAL A 299 36.11 -13.21 2.91
C VAL A 299 37.43 -13.33 3.66
N ARG A 300 37.43 -13.10 4.99
CA ARG A 300 38.63 -13.26 5.81
C ARG A 300 39.06 -14.72 5.94
N ILE A 301 38.10 -15.63 6.07
CA ILE A 301 38.36 -17.08 6.12
C ILE A 301 38.95 -17.54 4.78
N GLU A 302 38.37 -17.12 3.65
CA GLU A 302 38.86 -17.44 2.30
C GLU A 302 40.32 -16.99 2.11
N LYS A 303 40.64 -15.73 2.42
CA LYS A 303 42.02 -15.21 2.35
C LYS A 303 42.99 -15.98 3.24
N GLN A 304 42.54 -16.46 4.39
CA GLN A 304 43.39 -17.24 5.29
C GLN A 304 43.59 -18.66 4.75
N ASN A 305 42.57 -19.27 4.14
CA ASN A 305 42.66 -20.58 3.49
C ASN A 305 43.60 -20.54 2.29
N GLU A 306 43.57 -19.48 1.46
CA GLU A 306 44.53 -19.28 0.36
C GLU A 306 45.98 -19.25 0.87
N LYS A 307 46.25 -18.57 1.99
CA LYS A 307 47.58 -18.56 2.61
C LYS A 307 48.00 -19.93 3.10
N ILE A 308 47.08 -20.65 3.75
CA ILE A 308 47.35 -22.02 4.24
C ILE A 308 47.66 -22.94 3.07
N ASP A 309 46.85 -22.93 2.01
CA ASP A 309 47.07 -23.72 0.79
C ASP A 309 48.39 -23.34 0.09
N GLY A 310 48.71 -22.06 0.03
CA GLY A 310 50.02 -21.60 -0.47
C GLY A 310 51.20 -22.17 0.33
N LEU A 311 51.09 -22.19 1.66
CA LEU A 311 52.10 -22.78 2.55
C LEU A 311 52.17 -24.31 2.40
N ASP A 312 51.03 -24.98 2.29
CA ASP A 312 50.97 -26.44 2.08
C ASP A 312 51.66 -26.83 0.77
N ARG A 313 51.37 -26.13 -0.34
CA ARG A 313 52.04 -26.33 -1.64
C ARG A 313 53.55 -26.07 -1.57
N PHE A 314 53.98 -25.10 -0.76
CA PHE A 314 55.40 -24.83 -0.53
C PHE A 314 56.09 -25.97 0.23
N ILE A 315 55.42 -26.52 1.25
CA ILE A 315 55.94 -27.64 2.04
C ILE A 315 56.07 -28.91 1.17
N GLU A 316 55.10 -29.17 0.30
CA GLU A 316 55.11 -30.33 -0.59
C GLU A 316 56.28 -30.30 -1.59
N ASN A 317 56.53 -29.17 -2.24
CA ASN A 317 57.64 -29.03 -3.17
C ASN A 317 58.13 -27.57 -3.26
N PRO A 318 59.12 -27.18 -2.43
CA PRO A 318 59.52 -25.79 -2.33
C PRO A 318 60.19 -25.27 -3.61
N LYS A 319 60.96 -26.12 -4.31
CA LYS A 319 61.63 -25.74 -5.57
C LYS A 319 60.61 -25.40 -6.66
N ARG A 320 59.61 -26.28 -6.83
CA ARG A 320 58.55 -26.07 -7.83
C ARG A 320 57.68 -24.86 -7.48
N TYR A 321 57.34 -24.70 -6.21
CA TYR A 321 56.56 -23.57 -5.74
C TYR A 321 57.27 -22.24 -6.00
N ILE A 322 58.56 -22.12 -5.63
CA ILE A 322 59.34 -20.89 -5.85
C ILE A 322 59.44 -20.56 -7.34
N ASN A 323 59.74 -21.54 -8.21
CA ASN A 323 59.81 -21.31 -9.65
C ASN A 323 58.47 -20.81 -10.21
N ASN A 324 57.36 -21.46 -9.85
CA ASN A 324 56.03 -21.03 -10.27
C ASN A 324 55.66 -19.65 -9.70
N TRP A 325 56.05 -19.37 -8.46
CA TRP A 325 55.79 -18.08 -7.82
C TRP A 325 56.53 -16.94 -8.51
N ILE A 326 57.80 -17.15 -8.89
CA ILE A 326 58.60 -16.16 -9.65
C ILE A 326 57.97 -15.91 -11.02
N LEU A 327 57.63 -16.99 -11.75
CA LEU A 327 57.01 -16.89 -13.08
C LEU A 327 55.66 -16.17 -13.03
N ASN A 328 54.80 -16.53 -12.07
CA ASN A 328 53.49 -15.88 -11.91
C ASN A 328 53.63 -14.42 -11.44
N SER A 329 54.61 -14.11 -10.58
CA SER A 329 54.85 -12.74 -10.12
C SER A 329 55.38 -11.86 -11.24
N SER A 330 56.30 -12.37 -12.07
CA SER A 330 56.76 -11.68 -13.28
C SER A 330 55.60 -11.45 -14.25
N LYS A 331 54.79 -12.49 -14.54
CA LYS A 331 53.61 -12.35 -15.39
C LYS A 331 52.61 -11.31 -14.89
N ASN A 332 52.31 -11.32 -13.59
CA ASN A 332 51.41 -10.34 -12.98
C ASN A 332 51.98 -8.92 -13.04
N LEU A 333 53.30 -8.76 -12.88
CA LEU A 333 53.96 -7.47 -13.00
C LEU A 333 53.89 -6.94 -14.43
N HIS A 334 54.13 -7.79 -15.44
CA HIS A 334 53.97 -7.41 -16.85
C HIS A 334 52.54 -6.99 -17.19
N LEU A 335 51.53 -7.68 -16.64
CA LEU A 335 50.12 -7.30 -16.80
C LEU A 335 49.78 -5.94 -16.16
N ILE A 336 50.42 -5.57 -15.06
CA ILE A 336 50.22 -4.28 -14.38
C ILE A 336 50.99 -3.15 -15.08
N ALA A 337 52.18 -3.45 -15.62
CA ALA A 337 53.04 -2.50 -16.30
C ALA A 337 52.62 -2.23 -17.76
N ASP A 338 51.58 -2.91 -18.25
CA ASP A 338 51.11 -2.89 -19.65
C ASP A 338 52.24 -3.19 -20.66
N ASP A 339 53.24 -3.96 -20.22
CA ASP A 339 54.41 -4.33 -20.99
C ASP A 339 54.16 -5.73 -21.55
N LEU A 340 53.39 -5.79 -22.64
CA LEU A 340 52.71 -7.00 -23.11
C LEU A 340 53.60 -8.05 -23.82
N PHE A 341 54.92 -7.87 -23.85
CA PHE A 341 55.78 -8.69 -24.69
C PHE A 341 56.90 -9.35 -23.90
N ASP A 342 56.74 -10.67 -23.67
CA ASP A 342 57.85 -11.53 -23.30
C ASP A 342 58.64 -11.85 -24.58
N VAL A 343 59.62 -11.00 -24.88
CA VAL A 343 60.45 -11.12 -26.10
C VAL A 343 61.42 -12.28 -25.91
N ASN A 344 60.99 -13.48 -26.32
CA ASN A 344 61.88 -14.62 -26.51
C ASN A 344 62.33 -14.71 -27.98
N ASP A 345 63.39 -15.49 -28.26
CA ASP A 345 63.95 -15.64 -29.63
C ASP A 345 62.94 -16.18 -30.66
N GLY A 346 61.85 -16.82 -30.22
CA GLY A 346 60.76 -17.31 -31.06
C GLY A 346 59.55 -16.37 -31.15
N PHE A 347 59.56 -15.20 -30.51
CA PHE A 347 58.44 -14.28 -30.51
C PHE A 347 58.17 -13.74 -31.92
N TYR A 348 59.22 -13.29 -32.62
CA TYR A 348 59.10 -12.74 -33.99
C TYR A 348 58.89 -13.80 -35.08
N THR A 349 58.94 -15.09 -34.75
CA THR A 349 58.67 -16.19 -35.68
C THR A 349 57.23 -16.70 -35.59
N GLN A 350 56.43 -16.19 -34.66
CA GLN A 350 55.00 -16.50 -34.57
C GLN A 350 54.26 -15.95 -35.78
N LYS A 351 53.42 -16.80 -36.37
CA LYS A 351 52.72 -16.51 -37.63
C LYS A 351 51.78 -15.32 -37.48
N GLU A 352 51.17 -15.16 -36.31
CA GLU A 352 50.22 -14.12 -35.97
C GLU A 352 50.89 -12.74 -35.94
N ILE A 353 52.13 -12.66 -35.48
CA ILE A 353 52.93 -11.41 -35.46
C ILE A 353 53.38 -11.06 -36.87
N GLN A 354 53.82 -12.05 -37.66
CA GLN A 354 54.21 -11.84 -39.06
C GLN A 354 53.02 -11.39 -39.93
N GLU A 355 51.84 -12.00 -39.75
CA GLU A 355 50.61 -11.60 -40.44
C GLU A 355 50.15 -10.19 -40.01
N SER A 356 50.26 -9.85 -38.72
CA SER A 356 49.92 -8.51 -38.22
C SER A 356 50.84 -7.43 -38.80
N VAL A 357 52.15 -7.67 -38.86
CA VAL A 357 53.12 -6.76 -39.51
C VAL A 357 52.82 -6.63 -41.01
N TYR A 358 52.48 -7.75 -41.67
CA TYR A 358 52.12 -7.75 -43.09
C TYR A 358 50.84 -6.94 -43.37
N GLN A 359 49.81 -7.05 -42.52
CA GLN A 359 48.60 -6.23 -42.63
C GLN A 359 48.87 -4.75 -42.37
N LEU A 360 49.74 -4.42 -41.42
CA LEU A 360 50.13 -3.03 -41.12
C LEU A 360 50.86 -2.38 -42.30
N LEU A 361 51.73 -3.15 -42.97
CA LEU A 361 52.41 -2.73 -44.21
C LEU A 361 51.46 -2.58 -45.40
N GLN A 362 50.41 -3.40 -45.48
CA GLN A 362 49.39 -3.26 -46.53
C GLN A 362 48.50 -2.04 -46.33
N ASN A 363 48.21 -1.68 -45.08
CA ASN A 363 47.39 -0.51 -44.73
C ASN A 363 48.13 0.83 -44.83
N TYR A 364 49.44 0.83 -45.09
CA TYR A 364 50.28 2.03 -45.21
C TYR A 364 50.33 2.60 -46.65
N LYS A 365 49.39 2.21 -47.51
CA LYS A 365 49.27 2.67 -48.91
C LYS A 365 48.23 3.77 -49.08
#